data_AF-A0A829GRR7-F1
#
_entry.id   AF-A0A829GRR7-F1
#
_cell.length_a   1.000
_cell.length_b   1.000
_cell.length_c   1.000
_cell.angle_alpha   90.00
_cell.angle_beta   90.00
_cell.angle_gamma   90.00
#
_symmetry.space_group_name_H-M   'P 1'
#
loop_
_entity.id
_entity.type
_entity.pdbx_description
1 polymer ?
#
loop_
_entity_poly.entity_id
_entity_poly.type
_entity_poly.pdbx_seq_one_letter_code
_entity_poly.pdbx_strand_id
1 'polypeptide(L)'
;MNDHIEDLLNQVIDYAWDHNIGCSTIPLHEDQGPLVDTEARLIILNNKWPNANELPFQAAHECAHILNGDNGKLRYTNQYTKSRTENGANQRALSIIVPMYFADIPEESANIDQFMNDLAIPQWLEDSAVQCIERFYENY
;
A
#
# COMPACT_ATOMS: atom_id res chain seq x y z
N MET A 1 -10.27 8.04 10.14
CA MET A 1 -10.47 7.01 9.11
C MET A 1 -11.93 6.61 9.15
N ASN A 2 -12.59 6.38 8.02
CA ASN A 2 -13.94 5.78 8.03
C ASN A 2 -13.81 4.25 8.18
N ASP A 3 -14.89 3.58 8.56
CA ASP A 3 -14.88 2.15 8.86
C ASP A 3 -14.38 1.30 7.68
N HIS A 4 -14.75 1.68 6.44
CA HIS A 4 -14.32 0.97 5.24
C HIS A 4 -12.81 0.97 5.01
N ILE A 5 -12.15 2.12 5.25
CA ILE A 5 -10.69 2.24 5.08
C ILE A 5 -9.95 1.54 6.22
N GLU A 6 -10.54 1.47 7.42
CA GLU A 6 -10.01 0.67 8.51
C GLU A 6 -10.05 -0.83 8.18
N ASP A 7 -11.17 -1.31 7.64
CA ASP A 7 -11.30 -2.69 7.18
C ASP A 7 -10.29 -3.03 6.08
N LEU A 8 -10.05 -2.10 5.14
CA LEU A 8 -9.04 -2.31 4.11
C LEU A 8 -7.62 -2.36 4.68
N LEU A 9 -7.28 -1.50 5.65
CA LEU A 9 -6.00 -1.58 6.35
C LEU A 9 -5.84 -2.95 7.03
N ASN A 10 -6.88 -3.44 7.70
CA ASN A 10 -6.85 -4.75 8.35
C ASN A 10 -6.65 -5.88 7.34
N GLN A 11 -7.30 -5.84 6.18
CA GLN A 11 -7.08 -6.81 5.09
C GLN A 11 -5.62 -6.80 4.59
N VAL A 12 -5.00 -5.64 4.48
CA VAL A 12 -3.57 -5.54 4.11
C VAL A 12 -2.67 -6.11 5.21
N ILE A 13 -3.03 -5.94 6.49
CA ILE A 13 -2.31 -6.55 7.63
C ILE A 13 -2.46 -8.06 7.63
N ASP A 14 -3.66 -8.59 7.39
CA ASP A 14 -3.91 -10.02 7.27
C ASP A 14 -3.11 -10.63 6.10
N TYR A 15 -3.12 -9.94 4.94
CA TYR A 15 -2.29 -10.32 3.80
C TYR A 15 -0.79 -10.34 4.16
N ALA A 16 -0.31 -9.37 4.95
CA ALA A 16 1.07 -9.34 5.42
C ALA A 16 1.37 -10.58 6.28
N TRP A 17 0.49 -10.93 7.22
CA TRP A 17 0.63 -12.11 8.06
C TRP A 17 0.64 -13.41 7.27
N ASP A 18 -0.24 -13.57 6.28
CA ASP A 18 -0.26 -14.72 5.37
C ASP A 18 1.07 -14.88 4.61
N HIS A 19 1.78 -13.77 4.40
CA HIS A 19 3.10 -13.74 3.78
C HIS A 19 4.26 -13.77 4.79
N ASN A 20 4.02 -14.06 6.07
CA ASN A 20 5.04 -14.04 7.13
C ASN A 20 5.75 -12.68 7.24
N ILE A 21 4.98 -11.59 7.18
CA ILE A 21 5.44 -10.22 7.39
C ILE A 21 4.80 -9.73 8.70
N GLY A 22 5.64 -9.29 9.65
CA GLY A 22 5.17 -8.67 10.88
C GLY A 22 4.70 -7.24 10.62
N CYS A 23 3.70 -6.80 11.38
CA CYS A 23 3.17 -5.44 11.35
C CYS A 23 3.19 -4.86 12.76
N SER A 24 3.73 -3.65 12.92
CA SER A 24 3.67 -2.90 14.18
C SER A 24 3.19 -1.48 13.92
N THR A 25 2.42 -0.93 14.86
CA THR A 25 2.07 0.49 14.87
C THR A 25 2.80 1.16 16.01
N ILE A 26 3.51 2.26 15.73
CA ILE A 26 4.19 3.04 16.77
C ILE A 26 3.94 4.54 16.55
N PRO A 27 3.96 5.36 17.62
CA PRO A 27 3.87 6.81 17.49
C PRO A 27 5.20 7.39 17.01
N LEU A 28 5.29 7.72 15.72
CA LEU A 28 6.40 8.48 15.14
C LEU A 28 6.06 9.99 15.09
N HIS A 29 6.98 10.81 14.59
CA HIS A 29 6.67 12.20 14.28
C HIS A 29 5.67 12.26 13.12
N GLU A 30 4.83 13.28 13.06
CA GLU A 30 3.71 13.40 12.12
C GLU A 30 4.14 13.56 10.64
N ASP A 31 5.39 13.94 10.39
CA ASP A 31 6.01 14.02 9.04
C ASP A 31 6.82 12.78 8.67
N GLN A 32 6.87 11.78 9.57
CA GLN A 32 7.61 10.55 9.37
C GLN A 32 6.66 9.47 8.89
N GLY A 33 6.80 9.08 7.63
CA GLY A 33 6.05 7.98 7.04
C GLY A 33 6.45 6.61 7.61
N PRO A 34 5.91 5.53 7.03
CA PRO A 34 6.15 4.18 7.52
C PRO A 34 7.61 3.77 7.34
N LEU A 35 8.01 2.70 8.02
CA LEU A 35 9.34 2.11 7.92
C LEU A 35 9.23 0.62 7.62
N VAL A 36 10.23 0.09 6.92
CA VAL A 36 10.38 -1.35 6.69
C VAL A 36 11.76 -1.84 7.10
N ASP A 37 11.80 -2.98 7.78
CA ASP A 37 13.00 -3.79 7.96
C ASP A 37 12.85 -5.06 7.14
N THR A 38 13.52 -5.13 5.98
CA THR A 38 13.36 -6.26 5.06
C THR A 38 14.07 -7.53 5.54
N GLU A 39 15.06 -7.40 6.43
CA GLU A 39 15.73 -8.55 7.06
C GLU A 39 14.85 -9.17 8.16
N ALA A 40 14.26 -8.33 9.01
CA ALA A 40 13.33 -8.77 10.04
C ALA A 40 11.93 -9.10 9.50
N ARG A 41 11.66 -8.77 8.23
CA ARG A 41 10.35 -8.86 7.58
C ARG A 41 9.26 -8.16 8.39
N LEU A 42 9.54 -6.92 8.80
CA LEU A 42 8.68 -6.13 9.66
C LEU A 42 8.36 -4.79 9.01
N ILE A 43 7.07 -4.48 8.89
CA ILE A 43 6.60 -3.14 8.55
C ILE A 43 6.16 -2.40 9.81
N ILE A 44 6.42 -1.11 9.85
CA ILE A 44 6.12 -0.23 10.98
C ILE A 44 5.32 0.95 10.46
N LEU A 45 4.06 1.02 10.86
CA LEU A 45 3.16 2.11 10.49
C LEU A 45 3.16 3.21 11.58
N ASN A 46 3.01 4.46 11.14
CA ASN A 46 2.93 5.61 12.03
C ASN A 46 1.47 5.84 12.48
N ASN A 47 1.14 5.57 13.74
CA ASN A 47 -0.21 5.81 14.26
C ASN A 47 -0.52 7.30 14.54
N LYS A 48 0.44 8.21 14.29
CA LYS A 48 0.26 9.66 14.30
C LYS A 48 0.26 10.27 12.89
N TRP A 49 0.21 9.45 11.85
CA TRP A 49 0.15 9.96 10.48
C TRP A 49 -1.11 10.82 10.27
N PRO A 50 -0.99 12.06 9.76
CA PRO A 50 -2.09 13.01 9.73
C PRO A 50 -3.21 12.57 8.77
N ASN A 51 -2.87 11.87 7.69
CA ASN A 51 -3.83 11.40 6.71
C ASN A 51 -4.01 9.88 6.78
N ALA A 52 -4.87 9.43 7.69
CA ALA A 52 -5.11 8.00 7.92
C ALA A 52 -5.57 7.24 6.66
N ASN A 53 -6.15 7.92 5.67
CA ASN A 53 -6.57 7.30 4.41
C ASN A 53 -5.41 6.76 3.57
N GLU A 54 -4.18 7.27 3.78
CA GLU A 54 -2.99 6.75 3.10
C GLU A 54 -2.48 5.44 3.71
N LEU A 55 -2.89 5.11 4.95
CA LEU A 55 -2.32 4.00 5.70
C LEU A 55 -2.49 2.63 5.03
N PRO A 56 -3.64 2.27 4.42
CA PRO A 56 -3.76 1.00 3.70
C PRO A 56 -2.75 0.89 2.55
N PHE A 57 -2.61 1.95 1.75
CA PHE A 57 -1.68 1.96 0.62
C PHE A 57 -0.22 1.97 1.08
N GLN A 58 0.09 2.74 2.14
CA GLN A 58 1.41 2.73 2.79
C GLN A 58 1.78 1.34 3.32
N ALA A 59 0.85 0.64 3.98
CA ALA A 59 1.08 -0.73 4.45
C ALA A 59 1.35 -1.70 3.29
N ALA A 60 0.56 -1.61 2.22
CA ALA A 60 0.75 -2.43 1.02
C ALA A 60 2.10 -2.13 0.34
N HIS A 61 2.53 -0.86 0.33
CA HIS A 61 3.84 -0.42 -0.17
C HIS A 61 5.00 -1.02 0.62
N GLU A 62 4.97 -0.96 1.96
CA GLU A 62 6.03 -1.55 2.77
C GLU A 62 6.06 -3.08 2.67
N CYS A 63 4.89 -3.74 2.57
CA CYS A 63 4.81 -5.17 2.25
C CYS A 63 5.48 -5.47 0.91
N ALA A 64 5.24 -4.63 -0.10
CA ALA A 64 5.80 -4.81 -1.42
C ALA A 64 7.34 -4.78 -1.42
N HIS A 65 7.98 -3.92 -0.61
CA HIS A 65 9.44 -3.93 -0.46
C HIS A 65 9.97 -5.28 0.00
N ILE A 66 9.33 -5.89 1.02
CA ILE A 66 9.73 -7.20 1.53
C ILE A 66 9.49 -8.28 0.46
N LEU A 67 8.34 -8.25 -0.20
CA LEU A 67 7.96 -9.26 -1.18
C LEU A 67 8.75 -9.19 -2.49
N ASN A 68 9.27 -8.01 -2.83
CA ASN A 68 10.16 -7.80 -3.98
C ASN A 68 11.61 -8.23 -3.69
N GLY A 69 11.93 -8.56 -2.45
CA GLY A 69 13.30 -8.90 -2.03
C GLY A 69 14.22 -7.68 -2.01
N ASP A 70 13.67 -6.48 -1.76
CA ASP A 70 14.47 -5.28 -1.61
C ASP A 70 15.36 -5.39 -0.35
N ASN A 71 16.59 -4.90 -0.43
CA ASN A 71 17.57 -5.04 0.66
C ASN A 71 17.68 -3.76 1.47
N GLY A 72 17.53 -3.79 2.81
CA GLY A 72 17.89 -2.67 3.67
C GLY A 72 16.97 -2.48 4.88
N LYS A 73 17.46 -1.72 5.86
CA LYS A 73 16.75 -1.41 7.11
C LYS A 73 16.23 0.02 7.10
N LEU A 74 15.03 0.21 7.62
CA LEU A 74 14.44 1.51 7.97
C LEU A 74 14.51 2.49 6.79
N ARG A 75 14.13 2.03 5.59
CA ARG A 75 14.17 2.85 4.39
C ARG A 75 13.18 4.01 4.50
N TYR A 76 13.70 5.14 4.93
CA TYR A 76 13.16 6.48 4.65
C TYR A 76 14.34 7.26 4.07
N THR A 77 14.38 7.66 2.78
CA THR A 77 15.44 8.58 2.24
C THR A 77 15.49 8.81 0.71
N ASN A 78 14.85 9.86 0.18
CA ASN A 78 15.28 10.66 -1.00
C ASN A 78 15.59 10.03 -2.40
N GLN A 79 14.54 10.07 -3.23
CA GLN A 79 14.39 10.44 -4.65
C GLN A 79 15.25 9.93 -5.85
N TYR A 80 16.55 9.57 -5.81
CA TYR A 80 17.31 9.43 -7.09
C TYR A 80 17.91 8.07 -7.45
N THR A 81 18.43 7.27 -6.51
CA THR A 81 18.79 5.84 -6.75
C THR A 81 17.58 4.90 -6.61
N LYS A 82 16.42 5.51 -6.34
CA LYS A 82 15.21 4.95 -5.74
C LYS A 82 14.10 4.61 -6.73
N SER A 83 14.06 5.20 -7.93
CA SER A 83 12.85 5.15 -8.74
C SER A 83 12.40 3.74 -9.11
N ARG A 84 13.31 2.81 -9.47
CA ARG A 84 12.91 1.44 -9.85
C ARG A 84 12.38 0.61 -8.69
N THR A 85 13.04 0.66 -7.53
CA THR A 85 12.62 -0.06 -6.33
C THR A 85 11.31 0.51 -5.80
N GLU A 86 11.21 1.83 -5.66
CA GLU A 86 9.98 2.50 -5.21
C GLU A 86 8.85 2.29 -6.23
N ASN A 87 9.11 2.38 -7.54
CA ASN A 87 8.10 2.08 -8.57
C ASN A 87 7.66 0.62 -8.51
N GLY A 88 8.58 -0.32 -8.29
CA GLY A 88 8.25 -1.74 -8.10
C GLY A 88 7.41 -1.98 -6.84
N ALA A 89 7.70 -1.25 -5.77
CA ALA A 89 6.90 -1.27 -4.55
C ALA A 89 5.49 -0.70 -4.80
N ASN A 90 5.37 0.45 -5.46
CA ASN A 90 4.08 1.05 -5.83
C ASN A 90 3.23 0.14 -6.73
N GLN A 91 3.83 -0.45 -7.77
CA GLN A 91 3.13 -1.37 -8.67
C GLN A 91 2.61 -2.59 -7.94
N ARG A 92 3.42 -3.15 -7.03
CA ARG A 92 2.99 -4.32 -6.25
C ARG A 92 1.99 -3.95 -5.17
N ALA A 93 2.10 -2.77 -4.55
CA ALA A 93 1.10 -2.26 -3.63
C ALA A 93 -0.29 -2.15 -4.30
N LEU A 94 -0.34 -1.64 -5.53
CA LEU A 94 -1.55 -1.62 -6.34
C LEU A 94 -2.09 -3.05 -6.56
N SER A 95 -1.23 -4.01 -6.92
CA SER A 95 -1.65 -5.41 -7.10
C SER A 95 -2.17 -6.10 -5.84
N ILE A 96 -1.81 -5.60 -4.65
CA ILE A 96 -2.31 -6.09 -3.36
C ILE A 96 -3.67 -5.45 -3.05
N ILE A 97 -3.77 -4.12 -3.18
CA ILE A 97 -4.92 -3.37 -2.68
C ILE A 97 -6.10 -3.33 -3.65
N VAL A 98 -5.87 -3.38 -4.97
CA VAL A 98 -6.94 -3.34 -5.97
C VAL A 98 -7.91 -4.52 -5.80
N PRO A 99 -7.45 -5.79 -5.69
CA PRO A 99 -8.36 -6.91 -5.45
C PRO A 99 -9.16 -6.81 -4.15
N MET A 100 -8.58 -6.21 -3.10
CA MET A 100 -9.25 -6.03 -1.81
C MET A 100 -10.34 -4.95 -1.88
N TYR A 101 -10.03 -3.83 -2.54
CA TYR A 101 -10.96 -2.69 -2.66
C TYR A 101 -12.13 -3.01 -3.58
N PHE A 102 -11.87 -3.68 -4.70
CA PHE A 102 -12.87 -3.95 -5.73
C PHE A 102 -13.52 -5.34 -5.60
N ALA A 103 -13.24 -6.09 -4.52
CA ALA A 103 -13.73 -7.46 -4.32
C ALA A 103 -15.25 -7.61 -4.53
N ASP A 104 -16.02 -6.64 -4.05
CA ASP A 104 -17.49 -6.63 -4.10
C ASP A 104 -18.05 -5.54 -5.04
N ILE A 105 -17.20 -4.97 -5.91
CA ILE A 105 -17.58 -3.91 -6.85
C ILE A 105 -17.55 -4.49 -8.27
N PRO A 106 -18.67 -4.56 -8.99
CA PRO A 106 -18.67 -5.03 -10.37
C PRO A 106 -18.01 -4.00 -11.30
N GLU A 107 -17.47 -4.45 -12.43
CA GLU A 107 -16.68 -3.63 -13.37
C GLU A 107 -17.42 -2.36 -13.79
N GLU A 108 -18.72 -2.44 -14.08
CA GLU A 108 -19.54 -1.29 -14.48
C GLU A 108 -19.70 -0.21 -13.41
N SER A 109 -19.41 -0.55 -12.15
CA SER A 109 -19.44 0.35 -11.00
C SER A 109 -18.03 0.74 -10.52
N ALA A 110 -16.98 0.23 -11.15
CA ALA A 110 -15.61 0.56 -10.81
C ALA A 110 -15.35 2.05 -11.08
N ASN A 111 -14.82 2.75 -10.08
CA ASN A 111 -14.53 4.18 -10.17
C ASN A 111 -13.11 4.47 -9.68
N ILE A 112 -12.23 4.76 -10.64
CA ILE A 112 -10.81 5.08 -10.38
C ILE A 112 -10.66 6.32 -9.50
N ASP A 113 -11.42 7.38 -9.76
CA ASP A 113 -11.33 8.62 -8.98
C ASP A 113 -11.72 8.37 -7.53
N GLN A 114 -12.77 7.58 -7.29
CA GLN A 114 -13.20 7.21 -5.94
C GLN A 114 -12.11 6.41 -5.24
N PHE A 115 -11.57 5.37 -5.89
CA PHE A 115 -10.48 4.55 -5.34
C PHE A 115 -9.23 5.36 -4.99
N MET A 116 -8.77 6.22 -5.91
CA MET A 116 -7.59 7.06 -5.69
C MET A 116 -7.82 8.08 -4.57
N ASN A 117 -9.01 8.70 -4.50
CA ASN A 117 -9.34 9.66 -3.45
C ASN A 117 -9.51 9.01 -2.08
N ASP A 118 -10.20 7.88 -2.00
CA ASP A 118 -10.48 7.19 -0.74
C ASP A 118 -9.20 6.73 -0.04
N LEU A 119 -8.21 6.29 -0.83
CA LEU A 119 -6.91 5.83 -0.34
C LEU A 119 -5.82 6.90 -0.40
N ALA A 120 -6.19 8.13 -0.77
CA ALA A 120 -5.28 9.24 -0.97
C ALA A 120 -4.03 8.85 -1.79
N ILE A 121 -4.23 8.03 -2.83
CA ILE A 121 -3.15 7.56 -3.69
C ILE A 121 -2.66 8.76 -4.52
N PRO A 122 -1.34 8.99 -4.62
CA PRO A 122 -0.81 10.09 -5.40
C PRO A 122 -1.24 10.05 -6.87
N GLN A 123 -1.69 11.19 -7.41
CA GLN A 123 -2.21 11.29 -8.79
C GLN A 123 -1.26 10.72 -9.86
N TRP A 124 0.06 10.83 -9.66
CA TRP A 124 1.04 10.33 -10.63
C TRP A 124 1.07 8.80 -10.75
N LEU A 125 0.35 8.07 -9.88
CA LEU A 125 0.12 6.62 -9.99
C LEU A 125 -1.14 6.24 -10.76
N GLU A 126 -1.98 7.20 -11.18
CA GLU A 126 -3.27 6.95 -11.82
C GLU A 126 -3.16 5.98 -13.01
N ASP A 127 -2.24 6.20 -13.94
CA ASP A 127 -2.02 5.31 -15.09
C ASP A 127 -1.71 3.86 -14.67
N SER A 128 -0.97 3.68 -13.57
CA SER A 128 -0.63 2.35 -13.04
C SER A 128 -1.82 1.72 -12.32
N ALA A 129 -2.63 2.53 -11.63
CA ALA A 129 -3.84 2.09 -10.96
C ALA A 129 -4.90 1.63 -11.98
N VAL A 130 -5.13 2.41 -13.04
CA VAL A 130 -6.02 2.04 -14.16
C VAL A 130 -5.63 0.69 -14.74
N GLN A 131 -4.36 0.52 -15.12
CA GLN A 131 -3.88 -0.76 -15.67
C GLN A 131 -4.04 -1.93 -14.70
N CYS A 132 -3.89 -1.69 -13.39
CA CYS A 132 -4.06 -2.74 -12.40
C CYS A 132 -5.52 -3.12 -12.21
N ILE A 133 -6.44 -2.15 -12.25
CA ILE A 133 -7.90 -2.36 -12.16
C ILE A 133 -8.41 -3.09 -13.40
N GLU A 134 -8.01 -2.68 -14.60
CA GLU A 134 -8.36 -3.36 -15.85
C GLU A 134 -7.94 -4.84 -15.80
N ARG A 135 -6.68 -5.10 -15.42
CA ARG A 135 -6.18 -6.48 -15.27
C ARG A 135 -6.90 -7.28 -14.18
N PHE A 136 -7.37 -6.63 -13.12
CA PHE A 136 -8.15 -7.30 -12.10
C PHE A 136 -9.44 -7.84 -12.73
N TYR A 137 -10.20 -7.01 -13.43
CA TYR A 137 -11.46 -7.44 -14.06
C TYR A 137 -11.28 -8.39 -15.25
N GLU A 138 -10.17 -8.34 -15.98
CA GLU A 138 -9.87 -9.32 -17.06
C GLU A 138 -9.71 -10.77 -16.56
N ASN A 139 -9.38 -10.97 -15.28
CA ASN A 139 -9.11 -12.28 -14.69
C ASN A 139 -10.31 -12.89 -13.93
N TYR A 140 -11.47 -12.21 -13.93
CA TYR A 140 -12.73 -12.66 -13.31
C TYR A 140 -13.82 -12.90 -14.37
#